data_AF-A0A534JXW0-F1
#
_entry.id   AF-A0A534JXW0-F1
#
_cell.length_a   1.000
_cell.length_b   1.000
_cell.length_c   1.000
_cell.angle_alpha   90.00
_cell.angle_beta   90.00
_cell.angle_gamma   90.00
#
_symmetry.space_group_name_H-M   'P 1'
#
loop_
_entity.id
_entity.type
_entity.pdbx_description
1 polymer ?
#
loop_
_entity_poly.entity_id
_entity_poly.type
_entity_poly.pdbx_seq_one_letter_code
_entity_poly.pdbx_strand_id
1 'polypeptide(L)' 'MMGGQQIIILKEGTEREKGKGAVFNNIAAARAVADAVKSTLGPKGMDKMLVDSLGDVTITN' A
#
# COMPACT_ATOMS: atom_id res chain seq x y z
N MET A 1 34.66 -8.51 32.17
CA MET A 1 33.33 -8.98 31.71
C MET A 1 32.62 -7.81 31.04
N MET A 2 32.88 -7.56 29.76
CA MET A 2 32.12 -6.58 28.97
C MET A 2 31.25 -7.38 28.01
N GLY A 3 29.99 -7.57 28.39
CA GLY A 3 28.98 -8.18 27.51
C GLY A 3 28.71 -7.23 26.36
N GLY A 4 29.01 -7.65 25.14
CA GLY A 4 28.65 -6.91 23.94
C GLY A 4 27.13 -6.76 23.88
N GLN A 5 26.67 -5.52 23.95
CA GLN A 5 25.25 -5.18 23.78
C GLN A 5 24.76 -5.70 22.43
N GLN A 6 23.72 -6.53 22.42
CA GLN A 6 23.13 -7.05 21.19
C GLN A 6 22.55 -5.91 20.37
N ILE A 7 23.07 -5.69 19.17
CA ILE A 7 22.53 -4.73 18.21
C ILE A 7 21.36 -5.41 17.47
N ILE A 8 20.14 -5.08 17.88
CA ILE A 8 18.92 -5.51 17.19
C ILE A 8 18.72 -4.60 15.97
N ILE A 9 18.97 -5.14 14.77
CA ILE A 9 18.87 -4.36 13.51
C ILE A 9 17.41 -4.11 13.11
N LEU A 10 16.51 -5.06 13.44
CA LEU A 10 15.08 -4.96 13.13
C LEU A 10 14.27 -5.31 14.39
N LYS A 11 13.21 -4.53 14.65
CA LYS A 11 12.28 -4.81 15.75
C LYS A 11 11.64 -6.18 15.57
N GLU A 12 11.36 -6.85 16.68
CA GLU A 12 10.59 -8.10 16.69
C GLU A 12 9.24 -7.89 15.97
N GLY A 13 8.86 -8.84 15.10
CA GLY A 13 7.69 -8.72 14.22
C GLY A 13 7.92 -8.00 12.88
N THR A 14 9.15 -7.56 12.59
CA THR A 14 9.45 -6.97 11.26
C THR A 14 9.57 -8.06 10.21
N GLU A 15 8.59 -8.16 9.33
CA GLU A 15 8.72 -8.93 8.09
C GLU A 15 9.44 -8.11 7.04
N ARG A 16 10.47 -8.70 6.41
CA ARG A 16 11.25 -8.04 5.36
C ARG A 16 11.31 -8.91 4.13
N GLU A 17 10.52 -8.52 3.12
CA GLU A 17 10.61 -9.12 1.80
C GLU A 17 11.73 -8.44 0.98
N LYS A 18 12.47 -9.22 0.18
CA LYS A 18 13.62 -8.73 -0.61
C LYS A 18 13.63 -9.35 -2.01
N GLY A 19 14.36 -8.69 -2.91
CA GLY A 19 14.64 -9.21 -4.23
C GLY A 19 13.41 -9.18 -5.14
N LYS A 20 13.34 -10.13 -6.08
CA LYS A 20 12.32 -10.12 -7.15
C LYS A 20 10.88 -10.26 -6.63
N GLY A 21 10.67 -10.99 -5.53
CA GLY A 21 9.34 -11.15 -4.90
C GLY A 21 8.77 -9.80 -4.46
N ALA A 22 9.55 -9.04 -3.70
CA ALA A 22 9.17 -7.69 -3.26
C ALA A 22 8.90 -6.75 -4.45
N VAL A 23 9.71 -6.82 -5.52
CA VAL A 23 9.48 -6.02 -6.73
C VAL A 23 8.15 -6.38 -7.39
N PHE A 24 7.87 -7.67 -7.55
CA PHE A 24 6.62 -8.13 -8.14
C PHE A 24 5.41 -7.71 -7.32
N ASN A 25 5.49 -7.85 -5.99
CA ASN A 25 4.45 -7.42 -5.06
C ASN A 25 4.17 -5.91 -5.19
N ASN A 26 5.21 -5.08 -5.24
CA ASN A 26 5.07 -3.65 -5.44
C ASN A 26 4.41 -3.29 -6.77
N ILE A 27 4.76 -3.98 -7.86
CA ILE A 27 4.13 -3.77 -9.17
C ILE A 27 2.65 -4.15 -9.11
N ALA A 28 2.32 -5.29 -8.51
CA ALA A 28 0.93 -5.74 -8.37
C ALA A 28 0.09 -4.74 -7.54
N ALA A 29 0.61 -4.26 -6.42
CA ALA A 29 -0.02 -3.23 -5.60
C ALA A 29 -0.26 -1.94 -6.39
N ALA A 30 0.76 -1.44 -7.10
CA ALA A 30 0.64 -0.24 -7.91
C ALA A 30 -0.41 -0.39 -9.03
N ARG A 31 -0.45 -1.56 -9.69
CA ARG A 31 -1.46 -1.86 -10.71
C ARG A 31 -2.87 -1.90 -10.13
N ALA A 32 -3.07 -2.49 -8.96
CA ALA A 32 -4.36 -2.54 -8.31
C ALA A 32 -4.90 -1.13 -7.99
N VAL A 33 -4.03 -0.25 -7.48
CA VAL A 33 -4.38 1.16 -7.23
C VAL A 33 -4.70 1.89 -8.54
N ALA A 34 -3.88 1.71 -9.58
CA ALA A 34 -4.11 2.32 -10.89
C ALA A 34 -5.45 1.86 -11.49
N ASP A 35 -5.77 0.57 -11.40
CA ASP A 35 -7.02 0.01 -11.91
C ASP A 35 -8.25 0.56 -11.17
N ALA A 36 -8.12 0.89 -9.88
CA ALA A 36 -9.20 1.50 -9.10
C ALA A 36 -9.55 2.91 -9.59
N VAL A 37 -8.54 3.71 -9.98
CA VAL A 37 -8.71 5.13 -10.35
C VAL A 37 -8.75 5.39 -11.85
N LYS A 38 -8.31 4.47 -12.71
CA LYS A 38 -8.17 4.74 -14.16
C LYS A 38 -9.42 5.30 -14.86
N SER A 39 -10.62 4.98 -14.37
CA SER A 39 -11.85 5.47 -14.96
C SER A 39 -12.20 6.91 -14.60
N THR A 40 -11.51 7.52 -13.63
CA THR A 40 -11.69 8.92 -13.25
C THR A 40 -11.00 9.88 -14.23
N LEU A 41 -10.10 9.36 -15.08
CA LEU A 41 -9.30 10.18 -15.97
C LEU A 41 -10.10 10.70 -17.19
N GLY A 42 -10.00 12.01 -17.43
CA GLY A 42 -10.51 12.69 -18.61
C GLY A 42 -11.80 13.48 -18.36
N PRO A 43 -12.28 14.26 -19.34
CA PRO A 43 -13.46 15.12 -19.19
C PRO A 43 -14.78 14.35 -19.00
N LYS A 44 -14.76 13.03 -19.21
CA LYS A 44 -15.88 12.10 -18.94
C LYS A 44 -15.49 11.04 -17.90
N GLY A 45 -14.56 11.39 -17.01
CA GLY A 45 -14.16 10.54 -15.90
C GLY A 45 -15.34 10.20 -14.99
N MET A 46 -15.40 8.96 -14.52
CA MET A 46 -16.42 8.52 -13.57
C MET A 46 -16.01 8.91 -12.15
N ASP A 47 -16.95 9.45 -11.37
CA ASP A 47 -16.75 9.65 -9.94
C ASP A 47 -16.64 8.30 -9.21
N LYS A 48 -15.91 8.32 -8.09
CA LYS A 48 -15.77 7.19 -7.17
C LYS A 48 -16.56 7.49 -5.92
N MET A 49 -17.45 6.56 -5.57
CA MET A 49 -18.11 6.52 -4.28
C MET A 49 -17.26 5.69 -3.33
N LEU A 50 -16.64 6.37 -2.36
CA LEU A 50 -15.88 5.76 -1.28
C LEU A 50 -16.79 5.66 -0.07
N VAL A 51 -16.84 4.48 0.54
CA VAL A 51 -17.59 4.22 1.78
C VAL A 51 -16.59 3.73 2.81
N ASP A 52 -16.53 4.41 3.95
CA ASP A 52 -15.65 3.99 5.04
C ASP A 52 -16.28 2.87 5.88
N SER A 53 -15.58 2.42 6.93
CA SER A 53 -16.07 1.34 7.79
C SER A 53 -17.22 1.74 8.72
N LEU A 54 -17.48 3.04 8.89
CA LEU A 54 -18.58 3.57 9.70
C LEU A 54 -19.82 3.88 8.84
N GLY A 55 -19.67 3.85 7.52
CA GLY A 55 -20.73 4.08 6.53
C GLY A 55 -20.74 5.50 5.97
N ASP A 56 -19.75 6.35 6.30
CA ASP A 56 -19.64 7.68 5.73
C ASP A 56 -19.27 7.59 4.24
N VAL A 57 -19.96 8.38 3.43
CA VAL A 57 -19.84 8.35 1.97
C VAL A 57 -19.15 9.60 1.46
N THR A 58 -18.07 9.42 0.69
CA THR A 58 -17.37 10.50 -0.03
C THR A 58 -17.38 10.21 -1.52
N ILE A 59 -17.82 11.17 -2.34
CA ILE A 59 -17.81 11.07 -3.81
C ILE A 59 -16.75 12.01 -4.36
N THR A 60 -15.79 11.48 -5.13
CA THR A 60 -14.68 12.27 -5.73
C THR A 60 -14.15 11.63 -7.01
N ASN A 61 -13.45 12.43 -7.82
CA ASN A 61 -12.68 12.01 -9.00
C ASN A 61 -11.18 12.28 -8.77
#